data_AF-A0A8C7QN50-F1
#
_entry.id   AF-A0A8C7QN50-F1
#
_cell.length_a   1.000
_cell.length_b   1.000
_cell.length_c   1.000
_cell.angle_alpha   90.00
_cell.angle_beta   90.00
_cell.angle_gamma   90.00
#
_symmetry.space_group_name_H-M   'P 1'
#
loop_
_entity.id
_entity.type
_entity.pdbx_description
1 polymer ?
#
loop_
_entity_poly.entity_id
_entity_poly.type
_entity_poly.pdbx_seq_one_letter_code
_entity_poly.pdbx_strand_id
1 'polypeptide(L)'
;MEEQQPQSRLCCKVTPPRWIRALLQYRFPSSIDPFTNLVYVLWLFFVTLAWNWNVWLIPMRWAFPYQTPSNIYLWLLADYLCDLIYILDIMVFQPRLQFVRSGDIVFDKKDMRKNYMKTFRFKMDVISLVPLELFYFKTGINPLLRFPRLLKVMSFFEFNDRLEAILTKAYVYRVIRTTSYLLYCLHCNACLFYWISAYEGLGSTKWVYDGKGNSYIRCYYFAVKTLITIGGLPEPTTLFEIIFQLINYFVGVFAFSIMIGQMRDVVGAATSGQTYYRACMDNTVKYMASYRIPKDVQNRVKTWYNYTWQSQGMLDEQELLVQLPDKMRLDIAVDVNYDIVSKVSLFQGCDRQMIFDMLKSLRSVVYLPGDYVCKKGEVGREMYIIKAGEVQVVGGPDGKTVFVTLKSGSVFGEISLLAVGGGNRRTANVVAHGFANLFILDKKDLNEILVHYPESQKLLRKKLYKTISKQENAHPEAALLVREKNSRPHLLHTQRHAQCSPSPSTFGKSDHNYILLGLWWSA
;
A
#
# COMPACT_ATOMS: atom_id res chain seq x y z
N MET A 1 -26.18 10.03 -76.58
CA MET A 1 -26.72 11.35 -76.20
C MET A 1 -26.50 11.54 -74.72
N GLU A 2 -25.79 12.60 -74.39
CA GLU A 2 -25.88 13.36 -73.13
C GLU A 2 -27.37 13.66 -72.78
N GLU A 3 -27.77 14.01 -71.55
CA GLU A 3 -27.02 14.44 -70.35
C GLU A 3 -27.91 14.34 -69.07
N GLN A 4 -27.44 14.97 -67.99
CA GLN A 4 -28.17 15.47 -66.80
C GLN A 4 -28.23 14.58 -65.54
N GLN A 5 -27.20 14.74 -64.71
CA GLN A 5 -27.30 14.63 -63.24
C GLN A 5 -28.19 15.75 -62.66
N PRO A 6 -28.68 15.55 -61.42
CA PRO A 6 -28.74 16.66 -60.47
C PRO A 6 -27.97 16.38 -59.17
N GLN A 7 -26.86 17.10 -59.02
CA GLN A 7 -26.23 17.62 -57.80
C GLN A 7 -26.42 16.90 -56.45
N SER A 8 -25.30 16.42 -55.92
CA SER A 8 -25.11 15.99 -54.53
C SER A 8 -25.41 17.10 -53.51
N ARG A 9 -26.38 16.88 -52.61
CA ARG A 9 -26.44 17.63 -51.34
C ARG A 9 -25.38 17.10 -50.38
N LEU A 10 -24.32 17.87 -50.16
CA LEU A 10 -23.34 17.62 -49.09
C LEU A 10 -24.01 17.76 -47.72
N CYS A 11 -24.57 16.67 -47.20
CA CYS A 11 -24.95 16.58 -45.80
C CYS A 11 -23.70 16.19 -44.99
N CYS A 12 -22.82 17.16 -44.72
CA CYS A 12 -21.69 16.99 -43.80
C CYS A 12 -22.22 16.69 -42.39
N LYS A 13 -22.45 15.40 -42.10
CA LYS A 13 -22.63 14.90 -40.74
C LYS A 13 -21.30 15.07 -40.01
N VAL A 14 -21.10 16.24 -39.41
CA VAL A 14 -20.00 16.51 -38.48
C VAL A 14 -20.09 15.47 -37.37
N THR A 15 -19.28 14.42 -37.45
CA THR A 15 -19.31 13.36 -36.43
C THR A 15 -18.79 13.96 -35.13
N PRO A 16 -19.59 14.03 -34.06
CA PRO A 16 -19.16 14.75 -32.86
C PRO A 16 -17.90 14.09 -32.27
N PRO A 17 -16.98 14.89 -31.68
CA PRO A 17 -15.81 14.38 -30.97
C PRO A 17 -16.12 13.20 -30.05
N ARG A 18 -15.15 12.29 -29.88
CA ARG A 18 -15.33 11.05 -29.09
C ARG A 18 -15.90 11.33 -27.69
N TRP A 19 -15.51 12.43 -27.03
CA TRP A 19 -16.00 12.83 -25.71
C TRP A 19 -17.48 13.26 -25.71
N ILE A 20 -17.94 14.02 -26.71
CA ILE A 20 -19.36 14.38 -26.88
C ILE A 20 -20.20 13.13 -27.17
N ARG A 21 -19.67 12.21 -27.98
CA ARG A 21 -20.34 10.93 -28.29
C ARG A 21 -20.46 10.04 -27.05
N ALA A 22 -19.41 9.99 -26.22
CA ALA A 22 -19.43 9.28 -24.94
C ALA A 22 -20.43 9.90 -23.94
N LEU A 23 -20.49 11.24 -23.85
CA LEU A 23 -21.49 11.95 -23.04
C LEU A 23 -22.93 11.67 -23.49
N LEU A 24 -23.20 11.71 -24.79
CA LEU A 24 -24.52 11.40 -25.36
C LEU A 24 -24.94 9.93 -25.17
N GLN A 25 -23.97 9.02 -25.04
CA GLN A 25 -24.21 7.60 -24.78
C GLN A 25 -24.19 7.24 -23.28
N TYR A 26 -23.82 8.17 -22.40
CA TYR A 26 -23.71 7.92 -20.96
C TYR A 26 -25.08 7.80 -20.31
N ARG A 27 -25.58 6.56 -20.19
CA ARG A 27 -26.71 6.26 -19.30
C ARG A 27 -26.23 6.28 -17.86
N PHE A 28 -26.77 7.21 -17.08
CA PHE A 28 -26.48 7.29 -15.65
C PHE A 28 -26.84 5.96 -14.96
N PRO A 29 -25.95 5.37 -14.14
CA PRO A 29 -26.13 4.02 -13.60
C PRO A 29 -27.34 3.92 -12.66
N SER A 30 -28.01 2.76 -12.70
CA SER A 30 -29.22 2.49 -11.90
C SER A 30 -28.95 2.28 -10.41
N SER A 31 -27.76 1.77 -10.08
CA SER A 31 -27.20 1.61 -8.76
C SER A 31 -25.71 1.97 -8.81
N ILE A 32 -25.16 2.44 -7.70
CA ILE A 32 -23.79 2.91 -7.57
C ILE A 32 -23.14 2.07 -6.48
N ASP A 33 -22.08 1.33 -6.82
CA ASP A 33 -21.23 0.73 -5.79
C ASP A 33 -20.50 1.86 -5.04
N PRO A 34 -20.68 1.99 -3.71
CA PRO A 34 -19.95 2.98 -2.93
C PRO A 34 -18.43 2.75 -2.95
N PHE A 35 -17.93 1.52 -3.07
CA PHE A 35 -16.54 1.18 -2.83
C PHE A 35 -15.62 1.40 -4.04
N THR A 36 -15.97 0.87 -5.21
CA THR A 36 -15.08 0.90 -6.40
C THR A 36 -15.36 2.05 -7.37
N ASN A 37 -16.51 2.71 -7.28
CA ASN A 37 -16.96 3.61 -8.34
C ASN A 37 -16.29 5.00 -8.28
N LEU A 38 -15.29 5.23 -9.12
CA LEU A 38 -14.58 6.50 -9.26
C LEU A 38 -15.49 7.70 -9.61
N VAL A 39 -16.60 7.50 -10.31
CA VAL A 39 -17.55 8.58 -10.62
C VAL A 39 -18.27 9.06 -9.36
N TYR A 40 -18.53 8.17 -8.40
CA TYR A 40 -19.09 8.54 -7.12
C TYR A 40 -18.09 9.30 -6.24
N VAL A 41 -16.82 8.91 -6.26
CA VAL A 41 -15.75 9.65 -5.56
C VAL A 41 -15.55 11.04 -6.17
N LEU A 42 -15.63 11.17 -7.50
CA LEU A 42 -15.61 12.47 -8.18
C LEU A 42 -16.85 13.32 -7.84
N TRP A 43 -18.03 12.71 -7.67
CA TRP A 43 -19.21 13.42 -7.17
C TRP A 43 -19.04 13.91 -5.72
N LEU A 44 -18.55 13.03 -4.83
CA LEU A 44 -18.25 13.36 -3.45
C LEU A 44 -17.19 14.48 -3.31
N PHE A 45 -16.27 14.62 -4.27
CA PHE A 45 -15.37 15.78 -4.34
C PHE A 45 -16.15 17.09 -4.50
N PHE A 46 -17.16 17.17 -5.37
CA PHE A 46 -17.99 18.38 -5.53
C PHE A 46 -18.85 18.66 -4.28
N VAL A 47 -19.42 17.62 -3.66
CA VAL A 47 -20.15 17.76 -2.37
C VAL A 47 -19.21 18.27 -1.27
N THR A 48 -17.98 17.77 -1.25
CA THR A 48 -16.93 18.19 -0.31
C THR A 48 -16.46 19.62 -0.59
N LEU A 49 -16.37 20.03 -1.85
CA LEU A 49 -16.03 21.40 -2.23
C LEU A 49 -17.12 22.39 -1.78
N ALA A 50 -18.39 22.05 -1.99
CA ALA A 50 -19.54 22.81 -1.48
C ALA A 50 -19.57 22.88 0.06
N TRP A 51 -19.17 21.80 0.74
CA TRP A 51 -19.02 21.82 2.20
C TRP A 51 -17.87 22.73 2.65
N ASN A 52 -16.70 22.66 2.00
CA ASN A 52 -15.58 23.57 2.29
C ASN A 52 -15.93 25.04 2.05
N TRP A 53 -16.68 25.36 0.99
CA TRP A 53 -17.21 26.72 0.76
C TRP A 53 -17.98 27.24 1.98
N ASN A 54 -18.96 26.46 2.47
CA ASN A 54 -19.75 26.84 3.63
C ASN A 54 -18.90 26.93 4.92
N VAL A 55 -18.04 25.93 5.17
CA VAL A 55 -17.18 25.85 6.36
C VAL A 55 -16.26 27.05 6.49
N TRP A 56 -15.57 27.44 5.43
CA TRP A 56 -14.60 28.54 5.46
C TRP A 56 -15.27 29.91 5.35
N LEU A 57 -16.36 30.05 4.60
CA LEU A 57 -16.88 31.38 4.27
C LEU A 57 -18.01 31.83 5.19
N ILE A 58 -18.69 30.93 5.92
CA ILE A 58 -19.68 31.35 6.94
C ILE A 58 -19.01 32.10 8.11
N PRO A 59 -17.93 31.59 8.76
CA PRO A 59 -17.24 32.33 9.84
C PRO A 59 -16.64 33.64 9.34
N MET A 60 -16.03 33.61 8.15
CA MET A 60 -15.44 34.77 7.49
C MET A 60 -16.46 35.89 7.24
N ARG A 61 -17.61 35.58 6.64
CA ARG A 61 -18.69 36.54 6.35
C ARG A 61 -19.40 37.02 7.61
N TRP A 62 -19.41 36.21 8.66
CA TRP A 62 -19.96 36.60 9.97
C TRP A 62 -19.07 37.61 10.70
N ALA A 63 -17.75 37.39 10.70
CA ALA A 63 -16.81 38.27 11.39
C ALA A 63 -16.45 39.52 10.56
N PHE A 64 -16.06 39.36 9.30
CA PHE A 64 -15.49 40.45 8.50
C PHE A 64 -16.54 41.10 7.57
N PRO A 65 -16.54 42.45 7.43
CA PRO A 65 -17.49 43.20 6.60
C PRO A 65 -17.16 43.13 5.10
N TYR A 66 -16.92 41.93 4.56
CA TYR A 66 -16.63 41.71 3.14
C TYR A 66 -17.89 41.55 2.27
N GLN A 67 -19.08 41.45 2.88
CA GLN A 67 -20.34 41.49 2.14
C GLN A 67 -20.71 42.96 1.87
N THR A 68 -20.63 43.37 0.61
CA THR A 68 -21.01 44.71 0.14
C THR A 68 -22.24 44.63 -0.76
N PRO A 69 -23.05 45.70 -0.88
CA PRO A 69 -24.19 45.71 -1.80
C PRO A 69 -23.83 45.38 -3.26
N SER A 70 -22.59 45.66 -3.67
CA SER A 70 -22.06 45.39 -5.01
C SER A 70 -21.69 43.92 -5.27
N ASN A 71 -21.25 43.17 -4.25
CA ASN A 71 -20.79 41.77 -4.43
C ASN A 71 -21.81 40.72 -3.97
N ILE A 72 -22.92 41.14 -3.35
CA ILE A 72 -23.88 40.26 -2.69
C ILE A 72 -24.52 39.21 -3.62
N TYR A 73 -24.74 39.57 -4.89
CA TYR A 73 -25.27 38.65 -5.89
C TYR A 73 -24.32 37.49 -6.23
N LEU A 74 -23.00 37.72 -6.19
CA LEU A 74 -22.00 36.67 -6.42
C LEU A 74 -21.94 35.71 -5.23
N TRP A 75 -22.03 36.22 -4.01
CA TRP A 75 -22.13 35.40 -2.80
C TRP A 75 -23.37 34.50 -2.83
N LEU A 76 -24.55 35.07 -3.14
CA LEU A 76 -25.80 34.32 -3.25
C LEU A 76 -25.76 33.28 -4.38
N LEU A 77 -25.17 33.61 -5.54
CA LEU A 77 -25.02 32.67 -6.66
C LEU A 77 -24.19 31.43 -6.27
N ALA A 78 -23.04 31.64 -5.61
CA ALA A 78 -22.18 30.54 -5.17
C ALA A 78 -22.81 29.73 -4.02
N ASP A 79 -23.51 30.41 -3.10
CA ASP A 79 -24.29 29.80 -2.03
C ASP A 79 -25.41 28.87 -2.58
N TYR A 80 -26.21 29.34 -3.55
CA TYR A 80 -27.26 28.53 -4.18
C TYR A 80 -26.71 27.41 -5.07
N LEU A 81 -25.53 27.59 -5.67
CA LEU A 81 -24.82 26.52 -6.37
C LEU A 81 -24.42 25.38 -5.41
N CYS A 82 -23.99 25.71 -4.19
CA CYS A 82 -23.69 24.72 -3.16
C CYS A 82 -24.96 23.98 -2.70
N ASP A 83 -26.06 24.69 -2.47
CA ASP A 83 -27.34 24.06 -2.12
C ASP A 83 -27.85 23.16 -3.26
N LEU A 84 -27.69 23.54 -4.53
CA LEU A 84 -28.02 22.69 -5.70
C LEU A 84 -27.21 21.39 -5.70
N ILE A 85 -25.91 21.43 -5.38
CA ILE A 85 -25.07 20.23 -5.26
C ILE A 85 -25.59 19.30 -4.15
N TYR A 86 -25.97 19.84 -2.99
CA TYR A 86 -26.53 19.04 -1.90
C TYR A 86 -27.90 18.43 -2.27
N ILE A 87 -28.76 19.20 -2.95
CA ILE A 87 -30.06 18.74 -3.46
C ILE A 87 -29.86 17.56 -4.45
N LEU A 88 -28.91 17.68 -5.37
CA LEU A 88 -28.57 16.62 -6.32
C LEU A 88 -28.00 15.38 -5.62
N ASP A 89 -27.17 15.55 -4.59
CA ASP A 89 -26.63 14.42 -3.82
C ASP A 89 -27.75 13.59 -3.16
N ILE A 90 -28.68 14.28 -2.49
CA ILE A 90 -29.80 13.68 -1.75
C ILE A 90 -30.86 13.07 -2.69
N MET A 91 -31.12 13.69 -3.85
CA MET A 91 -32.13 13.19 -4.79
C MET A 91 -31.59 12.12 -5.77
N VAL A 92 -30.32 12.21 -6.18
CA VAL A 92 -29.77 11.43 -7.30
C VAL A 92 -28.77 10.37 -6.84
N PHE A 93 -27.83 10.72 -5.96
CA PHE A 93 -26.70 9.85 -5.62
C PHE A 93 -26.96 8.98 -4.39
N GLN A 94 -27.23 9.56 -3.22
CA GLN A 94 -27.41 8.82 -1.97
C GLN A 94 -28.52 7.72 -2.06
N PRO A 95 -29.68 7.93 -2.73
CA PRO A 95 -30.71 6.89 -2.86
C PRO A 95 -30.35 5.75 -3.82
N ARG A 96 -29.24 5.85 -4.56
CA ARG A 96 -28.75 4.84 -5.52
C ARG A 96 -27.52 4.08 -5.02
N LEU A 97 -27.07 4.34 -3.80
CA LEU A 97 -25.94 3.63 -3.21
C LEU A 97 -26.34 2.20 -2.85
N GLN A 98 -25.57 1.25 -3.36
CA GLN A 98 -25.64 -0.15 -2.98
C GLN A 98 -25.25 -0.29 -1.50
N PHE A 99 -25.84 -1.28 -0.83
CA PHE A 99 -25.54 -1.59 0.57
C PHE A 99 -25.62 -3.10 0.79
N VAL A 100 -24.89 -3.59 1.79
CA VAL A 100 -24.88 -5.02 2.12
C VAL A 100 -26.02 -5.33 3.10
N ARG A 101 -26.79 -6.39 2.83
CA ARG A 101 -27.82 -6.92 3.73
C ARG A 101 -27.67 -8.44 3.78
N SER A 102 -27.39 -8.99 4.97
CA SER A 102 -27.22 -10.44 5.18
C SER A 102 -26.13 -11.11 4.32
N GLY A 103 -25.13 -10.34 3.87
CA GLY A 103 -24.04 -10.80 2.98
C GLY A 103 -24.23 -10.41 1.52
N ASP A 104 -25.47 -10.17 1.07
CA ASP A 104 -25.78 -9.81 -0.32
C ASP A 104 -25.67 -8.30 -0.57
N ILE A 105 -25.15 -7.92 -1.74
CA ILE A 105 -25.11 -6.54 -2.22
C ILE A 105 -26.47 -6.20 -2.84
N VAL A 106 -27.25 -5.35 -2.19
CA VAL A 106 -28.59 -4.97 -2.65
C VAL A 106 -28.51 -3.82 -3.66
N PHE A 107 -28.99 -4.09 -4.88
CA PHE A 107 -29.00 -3.15 -6.00
C PHE A 107 -30.40 -2.69 -6.45
N ASP A 108 -31.48 -3.13 -5.78
CA ASP A 108 -32.84 -2.65 -6.11
C ASP A 108 -33.06 -1.20 -5.66
N LYS A 109 -33.67 -0.41 -6.55
CA LYS A 109 -33.90 1.03 -6.37
C LYS A 109 -34.84 1.34 -5.21
N LYS A 110 -35.86 0.51 -4.95
CA LYS A 110 -36.81 0.75 -3.86
C LYS A 110 -36.13 0.45 -2.52
N ASP A 111 -35.38 -0.64 -2.45
CA ASP A 111 -34.65 -1.03 -1.24
C ASP A 111 -33.50 -0.07 -0.90
N MET A 112 -32.68 0.37 -1.88
CA MET A 112 -31.62 1.37 -1.64
C MET A 112 -32.19 2.69 -1.10
N ARG A 113 -33.24 3.22 -1.72
CA ARG A 113 -33.92 4.44 -1.23
C ARG A 113 -34.52 4.25 0.17
N LYS A 114 -35.20 3.12 0.42
CA LYS A 114 -35.80 2.79 1.73
C LYS A 114 -34.74 2.60 2.81
N ASN A 115 -33.57 2.08 2.45
CA ASN A 115 -32.41 1.98 3.34
C ASN A 115 -31.89 3.38 3.70
N TYR A 116 -31.56 4.19 2.70
CA TYR A 116 -31.07 5.56 2.89
C TYR A 116 -32.02 6.40 3.77
N MET A 117 -33.33 6.40 3.49
CA MET A 117 -34.34 7.14 4.26
C MET A 117 -34.45 6.73 5.75
N LYS A 118 -33.97 5.53 6.12
CA LYS A 118 -33.90 5.08 7.53
C LYS A 118 -32.60 5.51 8.23
N THR A 119 -31.55 5.82 7.48
CA THR A 119 -30.24 6.17 8.06
C THR A 119 -30.30 7.51 8.81
N PHE A 120 -29.45 7.65 9.83
CA PHE A 120 -29.25 8.95 10.48
C PHE A 120 -28.73 10.02 9.51
N ARG A 121 -27.92 9.63 8.52
CA ARG A 121 -27.44 10.52 7.45
C ARG A 121 -28.57 11.24 6.75
N PHE A 122 -29.63 10.55 6.32
CA PHE A 122 -30.78 11.20 5.65
C PHE A 122 -31.42 12.31 6.53
N LYS A 123 -31.48 12.13 7.84
CA LYS A 123 -31.98 13.18 8.76
C LYS A 123 -31.07 14.40 8.75
N MET A 124 -29.76 14.21 8.88
CA MET A 124 -28.76 15.29 8.85
C MET A 124 -28.75 16.03 7.50
N ASP A 125 -28.87 15.27 6.41
CA ASP A 125 -28.96 15.77 5.04
C ASP A 125 -30.18 16.67 4.85
N VAL A 126 -31.37 16.24 5.30
CA VAL A 126 -32.59 17.06 5.24
C VAL A 126 -32.50 18.30 6.13
N ILE A 127 -31.96 18.20 7.34
CA ILE A 127 -31.77 19.36 8.23
C ILE A 127 -30.78 20.37 7.62
N SER A 128 -29.77 19.90 6.88
CA SER A 128 -28.76 20.78 6.27
C SER A 128 -29.32 21.75 5.21
N LEU A 129 -30.42 21.36 4.56
CA LEU A 129 -31.12 22.10 3.51
C LEU A 129 -32.38 22.84 4.00
N VAL A 130 -32.60 22.97 5.31
CA VAL A 130 -33.73 23.76 5.83
C VAL A 130 -33.60 25.21 5.35
N PRO A 131 -34.62 25.78 4.66
CA PRO A 131 -34.53 27.08 3.99
C PRO A 131 -34.69 28.26 4.96
N LEU A 132 -33.81 28.35 5.97
CA LEU A 132 -33.77 29.46 6.94
C LEU A 132 -33.47 30.81 6.27
N GLU A 133 -32.99 30.81 5.02
CA GLU A 133 -32.78 32.00 4.20
C GLU A 133 -34.08 32.73 3.85
N LEU A 134 -35.25 32.09 4.00
CA LEU A 134 -36.54 32.78 3.92
C LEU A 134 -36.67 33.90 4.98
N PHE A 135 -35.86 33.88 6.04
CA PHE A 135 -35.80 34.97 7.02
C PHE A 135 -34.96 36.18 6.56
N TYR A 136 -34.22 36.10 5.44
CA TYR A 136 -33.46 37.24 4.88
C TYR A 136 -34.34 38.46 4.59
N PHE A 137 -35.61 38.26 4.23
CA PHE A 137 -36.59 39.33 4.04
C PHE A 137 -36.89 40.15 5.32
N LYS A 138 -36.62 39.60 6.52
CA LYS A 138 -36.83 40.28 7.81
C LYS A 138 -35.52 40.69 8.49
N THR A 139 -34.48 39.87 8.38
CA THR A 139 -33.25 40.06 9.17
C THR A 139 -32.09 40.67 8.39
N GLY A 140 -32.25 40.87 7.08
CA GLY A 140 -31.12 41.04 6.16
C GLY A 140 -30.37 39.73 5.91
N ILE A 141 -29.39 39.77 5.02
CA ILE A 141 -28.62 38.61 4.56
C ILE A 141 -27.58 38.24 5.63
N ASN A 142 -27.98 37.38 6.58
CA ASN A 142 -27.15 36.93 7.68
C ASN A 142 -26.48 35.58 7.38
N PRO A 143 -25.14 35.48 7.37
CA PRO A 143 -24.41 34.23 7.12
C PRO A 143 -24.75 33.11 8.11
N LEU A 144 -25.04 33.46 9.38
CA LEU A 144 -25.35 32.49 10.44
C LEU A 144 -26.57 31.62 10.14
N LEU A 145 -27.54 32.10 9.36
CA LEU A 145 -28.71 31.29 8.95
C LEU A 145 -28.32 30.13 8.01
N ARG A 146 -27.12 30.15 7.42
CA ARG A 146 -26.56 29.04 6.63
C ARG A 146 -25.85 27.98 7.47
N PHE A 147 -25.69 28.16 8.79
CA PHE A 147 -24.98 27.20 9.65
C PHE A 147 -25.47 25.73 9.55
N PRO A 148 -26.76 25.41 9.30
CA PRO A 148 -27.19 24.03 9.07
C PRO A 148 -26.46 23.32 7.90
N ARG A 149 -25.94 24.03 6.88
CA ARG A 149 -25.22 23.43 5.74
C ARG A 149 -23.95 22.69 6.19
N LEU A 150 -23.41 23.01 7.36
CA LEU A 150 -22.24 22.35 7.95
C LEU A 150 -22.55 20.90 8.39
N LEU A 151 -23.82 20.55 8.63
CA LEU A 151 -24.25 19.19 9.02
C LEU A 151 -23.95 18.13 7.95
N LYS A 152 -23.65 18.55 6.71
CA LYS A 152 -23.18 17.68 5.61
C LYS A 152 -21.74 17.13 5.81
N VAL A 153 -21.12 17.37 6.97
CA VAL A 153 -19.80 16.84 7.38
C VAL A 153 -19.66 15.32 7.21
N MET A 154 -20.75 14.56 7.28
CA MET A 154 -20.75 13.12 7.03
C MET A 154 -20.36 12.75 5.59
N SER A 155 -20.56 13.63 4.61
CA SER A 155 -20.08 13.44 3.24
C SER A 155 -18.62 13.86 3.07
N PHE A 156 -18.15 14.84 3.85
CA PHE A 156 -16.73 15.20 3.93
C PHE A 156 -15.90 14.02 4.44
N PHE A 157 -16.27 13.41 5.56
CA PHE A 157 -15.54 12.25 6.10
C PHE A 157 -15.52 11.08 5.11
N GLU A 158 -16.68 10.71 4.53
CA GLU A 158 -16.74 9.65 3.53
C GLU A 158 -15.85 9.93 2.30
N PHE A 159 -15.82 11.16 1.81
CA PHE A 159 -14.91 11.53 0.71
C PHE A 159 -13.44 11.34 1.09
N ASN A 160 -13.06 11.80 2.29
CA ASN A 160 -11.70 11.68 2.79
C ASN A 160 -11.28 10.21 2.92
N ASP A 161 -12.14 9.36 3.48
CA ASP A 161 -11.87 7.93 3.68
C ASP A 161 -11.74 7.19 2.33
N ARG A 162 -12.61 7.50 1.35
CA ARG A 162 -12.55 6.92 0.00
C ARG A 162 -11.33 7.39 -0.77
N LEU A 163 -10.99 8.68 -0.70
CA LEU A 163 -9.80 9.22 -1.35
C LEU A 163 -8.51 8.64 -0.73
N GLU A 164 -8.49 8.46 0.60
CA GLU A 164 -7.37 7.81 1.29
C GLU A 164 -7.19 6.33 0.84
N ALA A 165 -8.29 5.59 0.65
CA ALA A 165 -8.26 4.20 0.18
C ALA A 165 -7.82 4.03 -1.29
N ILE A 166 -8.04 5.04 -2.14
CA ILE A 166 -7.68 5.01 -3.57
C ILE A 166 -6.23 5.48 -3.81
N LEU A 167 -5.69 6.34 -2.93
CA LEU A 167 -4.35 6.88 -3.08
C LEU A 167 -3.27 5.87 -2.66
N THR A 168 -2.43 5.47 -3.62
CA THR A 168 -1.23 4.63 -3.37
C THR A 168 -0.27 5.20 -2.32
N LYS A 169 -0.33 6.52 -2.07
CA LYS A 169 0.41 7.22 -1.02
C LYS A 169 -0.53 7.93 -0.04
N ALA A 170 -1.48 7.18 0.53
CA ALA A 170 -2.44 7.61 1.55
C ALA A 170 -1.85 8.55 2.62
N TYR A 171 -0.62 8.27 3.08
CA TYR A 171 0.09 9.08 4.07
C TYR A 171 0.29 10.56 3.66
N VAL A 172 0.47 10.87 2.37
CA VAL A 172 0.58 12.25 1.87
C VAL A 172 -0.73 12.99 2.05
N TYR A 173 -1.85 12.34 1.76
CA TYR A 173 -3.18 12.90 1.96
C TYR A 173 -3.49 13.13 3.44
N ARG A 174 -3.00 12.25 4.34
CA ARG A 174 -3.08 12.47 5.80
C ARG A 174 -2.43 13.80 6.21
N VAL A 175 -1.23 14.14 5.70
CA VAL A 175 -0.59 15.45 5.97
C VAL A 175 -1.48 16.60 5.49
N ILE A 176 -1.94 16.54 4.24
CA ILE A 176 -2.78 17.60 3.66
C ILE A 176 -4.05 17.81 4.49
N ARG A 177 -4.71 16.72 4.91
CA ARG A 177 -5.90 16.74 5.76
C ARG A 177 -5.63 17.37 7.13
N THR A 178 -4.58 16.94 7.84
CA THR A 178 -4.27 17.45 9.18
C THR A 178 -3.78 18.90 9.16
N THR A 179 -2.97 19.29 8.16
CA THR A 179 -2.61 20.69 7.92
C THR A 179 -3.84 21.54 7.57
N SER A 180 -4.80 21.02 6.80
CA SER A 180 -6.05 21.74 6.50
C SER A 180 -6.88 22.01 7.76
N TYR A 181 -6.93 21.06 8.71
CA TYR A 181 -7.58 21.27 10.00
C TYR A 181 -6.90 22.37 10.82
N LEU A 182 -5.56 22.39 10.87
CA LEU A 182 -4.79 23.45 11.53
C LEU A 182 -5.09 24.84 10.92
N LEU A 183 -5.06 24.94 9.59
CA LEU A 183 -5.34 26.18 8.86
C LEU A 183 -6.78 26.65 9.10
N TYR A 184 -7.74 25.73 9.25
CA TYR A 184 -9.11 26.05 9.62
C TYR A 184 -9.23 26.52 11.08
N CYS A 185 -8.51 25.93 12.03
CA CYS A 185 -8.45 26.43 13.41
C CYS A 185 -7.87 27.85 13.47
N LEU A 186 -6.80 28.12 12.70
CA LEU A 186 -6.22 29.46 12.54
C LEU A 186 -7.23 30.45 11.95
N HIS A 187 -7.97 30.03 10.92
CA HIS A 187 -9.02 30.81 10.29
C HIS A 187 -10.13 31.20 11.27
N CYS A 188 -10.66 30.22 12.03
CA CYS A 188 -11.67 30.47 13.05
C CYS A 188 -11.17 31.42 14.15
N ASN A 189 -9.94 31.24 14.62
CA ASN A 189 -9.32 32.11 15.61
C ASN A 189 -9.14 33.55 15.08
N ALA A 190 -8.75 33.71 13.81
CA ALA A 190 -8.66 35.01 13.16
C ALA A 190 -10.03 35.72 13.04
N CYS A 191 -11.09 34.96 12.74
CA CYS A 191 -12.47 35.49 12.71
C CYS A 191 -12.94 35.92 14.10
N LEU A 192 -12.69 35.11 15.13
CA LEU A 192 -13.03 35.44 16.52
C LEU A 192 -12.26 36.67 17.03
N PHE A 193 -10.96 36.76 16.75
CA PHE A 193 -10.14 37.92 17.13
C PHE A 193 -10.60 39.22 16.44
N TYR A 194 -10.97 39.17 15.15
CA TYR A 194 -11.55 40.33 14.48
C TYR A 194 -12.91 40.71 15.07
N TRP A 195 -13.79 39.73 15.32
CA TRP A 195 -15.11 39.97 15.91
C TRP A 195 -15.01 40.63 17.31
N ILE A 196 -14.08 40.16 18.15
CA ILE A 196 -13.76 40.77 19.45
C ILE A 196 -13.23 42.20 19.27
N SER A 197 -12.26 42.40 18.37
CA SER A 197 -11.71 43.73 18.08
C SER A 197 -12.78 44.71 17.60
N ALA A 198 -13.75 44.25 16.82
CA ALA A 198 -14.88 45.06 16.36
C ALA A 198 -15.89 45.35 17.48
N TYR A 199 -16.05 44.44 18.45
CA TYR A 199 -16.93 44.60 19.61
C TYR A 199 -16.38 45.58 20.66
N GLU A 200 -15.08 45.51 20.98
CA GLU A 200 -14.41 46.49 21.86
C GLU A 200 -14.04 47.81 21.16
N GLY A 201 -14.19 47.86 19.83
CA GLY A 201 -13.89 49.02 18.98
C GLY A 201 -12.48 48.96 18.37
N LEU A 202 -12.40 49.12 17.05
CA LEU A 202 -11.14 49.01 16.32
C LEU A 202 -10.14 50.10 16.74
N GLY A 203 -8.94 49.69 17.14
CA GLY A 203 -7.87 50.58 17.63
C GLY A 203 -8.13 51.23 19.00
N SER A 204 -9.10 50.75 19.80
CA SER A 204 -9.35 51.26 21.15
C SER A 204 -8.21 50.94 22.13
N THR A 205 -7.60 49.77 21.99
CA THR A 205 -6.42 49.33 22.76
C THR A 205 -5.23 49.08 21.83
N LYS A 206 -4.07 48.73 22.40
CA LYS A 206 -2.90 48.27 21.63
C LYS A 206 -3.01 46.82 21.14
N TRP A 207 -3.93 46.04 21.71
CA TRP A 207 -4.09 44.60 21.45
C TRP A 207 -5.12 44.32 20.36
N VAL A 208 -6.24 45.05 20.34
CA VAL A 208 -7.25 44.95 19.27
C VAL A 208 -6.69 45.34 17.90
N TYR A 209 -7.34 44.88 16.84
CA TYR A 209 -7.00 45.27 15.47
C TYR A 209 -7.13 46.79 15.25
N ASP A 210 -6.08 47.40 14.69
CA ASP A 210 -5.90 48.85 14.47
C ASP A 210 -6.72 49.44 13.30
N GLY A 211 -7.51 48.62 12.60
CA GLY A 211 -8.30 49.03 11.44
C GLY A 211 -7.48 49.33 10.17
N LYS A 212 -6.16 49.12 10.17
CA LYS A 212 -5.27 49.50 9.05
C LYS A 212 -4.88 48.32 8.18
N GLY A 213 -4.82 48.54 6.87
CA GLY A 213 -4.45 47.52 5.87
C GLY A 213 -5.51 46.42 5.70
N ASN A 214 -5.07 45.21 5.36
CA ASN A 214 -5.97 44.07 5.19
C ASN A 214 -6.27 43.42 6.55
N SER A 215 -7.51 43.54 7.00
CA SER A 215 -8.00 43.03 8.29
C SER A 215 -7.83 41.53 8.43
N TYR A 216 -8.19 40.75 7.41
CA TYR A 216 -8.07 39.28 7.45
C TYR A 216 -6.61 38.85 7.63
N ILE A 217 -5.68 39.42 6.85
CA ILE A 217 -4.25 39.05 6.93
C ILE A 217 -3.66 39.45 8.29
N ARG A 218 -4.02 40.62 8.84
CA ARG A 218 -3.57 41.07 10.17
C ARG A 218 -4.09 40.18 11.29
N CYS A 219 -5.38 39.85 11.28
CA CYS A 219 -5.99 38.95 12.28
C CYS A 219 -5.51 37.50 12.13
N TYR A 220 -5.22 37.04 10.92
CA TYR A 220 -4.64 35.72 10.67
C TYR A 220 -3.18 35.64 11.15
N TYR A 221 -2.39 36.71 10.95
CA TYR A 221 -1.03 36.80 11.50
C TYR A 221 -1.02 36.77 13.05
N PHE A 222 -1.98 37.45 13.69
CA PHE A 222 -2.21 37.34 15.13
C PHE A 222 -2.52 35.90 15.55
N ALA A 223 -3.53 35.28 14.91
CA ALA A 223 -3.96 33.91 15.20
C ALA A 223 -2.83 32.87 15.00
N VAL A 224 -1.99 33.05 13.98
CA VAL A 224 -0.78 32.25 13.77
C VAL A 224 0.16 32.40 14.96
N LYS A 225 0.56 33.63 15.31
CA LYS A 225 1.47 33.90 16.42
C LYS A 225 1.00 33.32 17.76
N THR A 226 -0.30 33.37 18.06
CA THR A 226 -0.85 32.78 19.29
C THR A 226 -0.85 31.26 19.25
N LEU A 227 -1.21 30.64 18.13
CA LEU A 227 -1.32 29.18 18.02
C LEU A 227 0.05 28.49 18.05
N ILE A 228 1.07 29.05 17.40
CA ILE A 228 2.43 28.49 17.35
C ILE A 228 3.37 29.13 18.39
N THR A 229 2.82 29.87 19.35
CA THR A 229 3.52 30.43 20.52
C THR A 229 4.79 31.26 20.20
N ILE A 230 4.84 31.95 19.06
CA ILE A 230 6.01 32.77 18.64
C ILE A 230 6.16 34.06 19.46
N GLY A 231 5.13 34.46 20.20
CA GLY A 231 5.16 35.65 21.07
C GLY A 231 5.30 36.96 20.28
N GLY A 232 5.77 38.01 20.96
CA GLY A 232 5.88 39.35 20.38
C GLY A 232 4.55 39.88 19.85
N LEU A 233 3.49 39.69 20.64
CA LEU A 233 2.17 40.31 20.45
C LEU A 233 2.03 41.47 21.45
N PRO A 234 1.17 42.47 21.17
CA PRO A 234 0.85 43.50 22.16
C PRO A 234 0.27 42.86 23.42
N GLU A 235 0.47 43.50 24.57
CA GLU A 235 -0.09 43.03 25.83
C GLU A 235 -1.60 43.34 25.90
N PRO A 236 -2.44 42.37 26.30
CA PRO A 236 -3.85 42.61 26.55
C PRO A 236 -4.03 43.53 27.77
N THR A 237 -4.97 44.47 27.67
CA THR A 237 -5.22 45.54 28.63
C THR A 237 -6.54 45.38 29.39
N THR A 238 -7.60 44.91 28.74
CA THR A 238 -8.90 44.64 29.39
C THR A 238 -8.93 43.24 29.97
N LEU A 239 -9.77 43.01 31.00
CA LEU A 239 -10.00 41.67 31.55
C LEU A 239 -10.52 40.70 30.47
N PHE A 240 -11.27 41.19 29.49
CA PHE A 240 -11.80 40.38 28.39
C PHE A 240 -10.70 39.96 27.42
N GLU A 241 -9.82 40.90 27.01
CA GLU A 241 -8.63 40.63 26.21
C GLU A 241 -7.71 39.60 26.91
N ILE A 242 -7.50 39.74 28.22
CA ILE A 242 -6.67 38.82 29.03
C ILE A 242 -7.27 37.41 29.04
N ILE A 243 -8.58 37.26 29.29
CA ILE A 243 -9.26 35.96 29.32
C ILE A 243 -9.21 35.29 27.94
N PHE A 244 -9.50 36.03 26.87
CA PHE A 244 -9.41 35.50 25.51
C PHE A 244 -7.98 35.07 25.16
N GLN A 245 -6.98 35.91 25.48
CA GLN A 245 -5.57 35.62 25.21
C GLN A 245 -5.08 34.38 25.98
N LEU A 246 -5.53 34.19 27.23
CA LEU A 246 -5.24 33.01 28.06
C LEU A 246 -5.83 31.73 27.45
N ILE A 247 -7.11 31.76 27.05
CA ILE A 247 -7.77 30.63 26.39
C ILE A 247 -7.07 30.30 25.07
N ASN A 248 -6.72 31.31 24.27
CA ASN A 248 -6.06 31.15 22.98
C ASN A 248 -4.66 30.53 23.13
N TYR A 249 -3.87 30.93 24.14
CA TYR A 249 -2.60 30.26 24.44
C TYR A 249 -2.78 28.82 24.90
N PHE A 250 -3.75 28.55 25.78
CA PHE A 250 -4.03 27.18 26.24
C PHE A 250 -4.41 26.27 25.06
N VAL A 251 -5.38 26.68 24.23
CA VAL A 251 -5.81 25.95 23.03
C VAL A 251 -4.68 25.82 22.01
N GLY A 252 -3.85 26.86 21.84
CA GLY A 252 -2.69 26.86 20.94
C GLY A 252 -1.67 25.77 21.29
N VAL A 253 -1.29 25.66 22.56
CA VAL A 253 -0.35 24.62 23.02
C VAL A 253 -0.87 23.21 22.72
N PHE A 254 -2.16 22.92 22.98
CA PHE A 254 -2.75 21.63 22.62
C PHE A 254 -2.82 21.38 21.12
N ALA A 255 -3.27 22.36 20.33
CA ALA A 255 -3.37 22.25 18.87
C ALA A 255 -2.01 22.00 18.20
N PHE A 256 -0.98 22.73 18.64
CA PHE A 256 0.40 22.56 18.16
C PHE A 256 0.98 21.19 18.55
N SER A 257 0.71 20.74 19.79
CA SER A 257 1.15 19.42 20.28
C SER A 257 0.52 18.27 19.49
N ILE A 258 -0.79 18.34 19.20
CA ILE A 258 -1.52 17.36 18.39
C ILE A 258 -0.96 17.31 16.96
N MET A 259 -0.67 18.47 16.37
CA MET A 259 -0.07 18.56 15.03
C MET A 259 1.29 17.85 14.97
N ILE A 260 2.18 18.09 15.95
CA ILE A 260 3.50 17.43 16.02
C ILE A 260 3.34 15.91 16.16
N GLY A 261 2.41 15.44 16.99
CA GLY A 261 2.10 14.02 17.14
C GLY A 261 1.68 13.39 15.80
N GLN A 262 0.71 14.00 15.11
CA GLN A 262 0.24 13.51 13.81
C GLN A 262 1.33 13.55 12.72
N MET A 263 2.20 14.57 12.71
CA MET A 263 3.34 14.62 11.79
C MET A 263 4.33 13.48 12.04
N ARG A 264 4.62 13.18 13.31
CA ARG A 264 5.45 12.02 13.70
C ARG A 264 4.85 10.71 13.21
N ASP A 265 3.56 10.49 13.42
CA ASP A 265 2.88 9.24 13.03
C ASP A 265 2.88 9.05 11.50
N VAL A 266 2.67 10.14 10.75
CA VAL A 266 2.73 10.10 9.27
C VAL A 266 4.15 9.84 8.76
N VAL A 267 5.18 10.46 9.35
CA VAL A 267 6.59 10.17 9.00
C VAL A 267 6.98 8.74 9.35
N GLY A 268 6.51 8.21 10.49
CA GLY A 268 6.71 6.82 10.89
C GLY A 268 6.05 5.84 9.92
N ALA A 269 4.81 6.09 9.51
CA ALA A 269 4.12 5.29 8.50
C ALA A 269 4.82 5.35 7.14
N ALA A 270 5.23 6.54 6.69
CA ALA A 270 5.89 6.73 5.39
C ALA A 270 7.28 6.06 5.29
N THR A 271 8.00 5.97 6.42
CA THR A 271 9.33 5.33 6.48
C THR A 271 9.30 3.90 7.01
N SER A 272 8.13 3.35 7.33
CA SER A 272 7.93 2.06 8.01
C SER A 272 8.73 0.90 7.40
N GLY A 273 8.58 0.62 6.10
CA GLY A 273 9.33 -0.44 5.41
C GLY A 273 10.85 -0.22 5.41
N GLN A 274 11.30 1.03 5.23
CA GLN A 274 12.73 1.37 5.27
C GLN A 274 13.32 1.22 6.68
N THR A 275 12.52 1.49 7.71
CA THR A 275 12.86 1.31 9.13
C THR A 275 12.88 -0.17 9.51
N TYR A 276 11.93 -0.97 9.04
CA TYR A 276 11.93 -2.43 9.17
C TYR A 276 13.19 -3.05 8.57
N TYR A 277 13.49 -2.71 7.30
CA TYR A 277 14.73 -3.14 6.63
C TYR A 277 15.99 -2.81 7.45
N ARG A 278 16.11 -1.56 7.92
CA ARG A 278 17.26 -1.14 8.75
C ARG A 278 17.32 -1.92 10.05
N ALA A 279 16.19 -2.11 10.74
CA ALA A 279 16.14 -2.89 11.98
C ALA A 279 16.58 -4.35 11.77
N CYS A 280 16.15 -5.03 10.71
CA CYS A 280 16.57 -6.39 10.37
C CYS A 280 18.09 -6.46 10.07
N MET A 281 18.60 -5.52 9.26
CA MET A 281 20.03 -5.43 8.95
C MET A 281 20.85 -5.15 10.22
N ASP A 282 20.46 -4.16 11.04
CA ASP A 282 21.19 -3.75 12.24
C ASP A 282 21.17 -4.84 13.31
N ASN A 283 20.04 -5.53 13.50
CA ASN A 283 19.96 -6.71 14.37
C ASN A 283 20.88 -7.84 13.89
N THR A 284 20.96 -8.08 12.58
CA THR A 284 21.87 -9.09 12.01
C THR A 284 23.34 -8.67 12.18
N VAL A 285 23.68 -7.40 11.96
CA VAL A 285 25.03 -6.88 12.16
C VAL A 285 25.43 -6.93 13.63
N LYS A 286 24.51 -6.62 14.55
CA LYS A 286 24.70 -6.75 16.00
C LYS A 286 24.98 -8.21 16.39
N TYR A 287 24.20 -9.16 15.87
CA TYR A 287 24.45 -10.59 16.05
C TYR A 287 25.85 -10.98 15.56
N MET A 288 26.20 -10.62 14.32
CA MET A 288 27.52 -10.94 13.75
C MET A 288 28.68 -10.33 14.54
N ALA A 289 28.51 -9.13 15.10
CA ALA A 289 29.49 -8.47 15.97
C ALA A 289 29.63 -9.17 17.32
N SER A 290 28.53 -9.54 17.99
CA SER A 290 28.55 -10.28 19.25
C SER A 290 29.27 -11.63 19.14
N TYR A 291 29.06 -12.36 18.04
CA TYR A 291 29.73 -13.63 17.76
C TYR A 291 31.10 -13.50 17.06
N ARG A 292 31.64 -12.27 16.93
CA ARG A 292 32.97 -11.97 16.33
C ARG A 292 33.17 -12.57 14.92
N ILE A 293 32.13 -12.59 14.10
CA ILE A 293 32.16 -13.16 12.74
C ILE A 293 33.11 -12.34 11.84
N PRO A 294 33.93 -12.98 10.97
CA PRO A 294 34.87 -12.27 10.08
C PRO A 294 34.22 -11.20 9.20
N LYS A 295 34.97 -10.11 8.95
CA LYS A 295 34.47 -8.94 8.19
C LYS A 295 33.98 -9.29 6.79
N ASP A 296 34.58 -10.27 6.12
CA ASP A 296 34.18 -10.69 4.77
C ASP A 296 32.77 -11.28 4.75
N VAL A 297 32.44 -12.10 5.75
CA VAL A 297 31.09 -12.66 5.92
C VAL A 297 30.10 -11.55 6.28
N GLN A 298 30.49 -10.60 7.15
CA GLN A 298 29.64 -9.44 7.47
C GLN A 298 29.34 -8.59 6.24
N ASN A 299 30.35 -8.32 5.41
CA ASN A 299 30.21 -7.51 4.19
C ASN A 299 29.35 -8.24 3.14
N ARG A 300 29.50 -9.56 3.02
CA ARG A 300 28.64 -10.41 2.17
C ARG A 300 27.17 -10.32 2.60
N VAL A 301 26.88 -10.47 3.90
CA VAL A 301 25.50 -10.34 4.45
C VAL A 301 24.94 -8.93 4.23
N LYS A 302 25.72 -7.86 4.47
CA LYS A 302 25.29 -6.48 4.17
C LYS A 302 25.01 -6.24 2.69
N THR A 303 25.81 -6.85 1.80
CA THR A 303 25.63 -6.77 0.34
C THR A 303 24.33 -7.46 -0.08
N TRP A 304 24.01 -8.61 0.51
CA TRP A 304 22.73 -9.29 0.30
C TRP A 304 21.55 -8.40 0.73
N TYR A 305 21.56 -7.87 1.97
CA TYR A 305 20.51 -6.97 2.45
C TYR A 305 20.30 -5.78 1.49
N ASN A 306 21.38 -5.08 1.13
CA ASN A 306 21.30 -3.91 0.24
C ASN A 306 20.74 -4.26 -1.14
N TYR A 307 21.19 -5.36 -1.76
CA TYR A 307 20.71 -5.76 -3.07
C TYR A 307 19.25 -6.26 -3.04
N THR A 308 18.88 -7.08 -2.05
CA THR A 308 17.50 -7.57 -1.90
C THR A 308 16.53 -6.40 -1.72
N TRP A 309 16.88 -5.41 -0.88
CA TRP A 309 16.07 -4.19 -0.75
C TRP A 309 15.99 -3.38 -2.04
N GLN A 310 17.11 -3.17 -2.75
CA GLN A 310 17.12 -2.41 -4.01
C GLN A 310 16.39 -3.12 -5.17
N SER A 311 16.35 -4.46 -5.18
CA SER A 311 15.77 -5.25 -6.28
C SER A 311 14.33 -5.68 -6.05
N GLN A 312 13.90 -5.88 -4.80
CA GLN A 312 12.56 -6.36 -4.44
C GLN A 312 11.73 -5.34 -3.63
N GLY A 313 12.37 -4.36 -2.95
CA GLY A 313 11.67 -3.41 -2.08
C GLY A 313 11.10 -4.00 -0.79
N MET A 314 11.41 -5.27 -0.49
CA MET A 314 11.01 -6.03 0.69
C MET A 314 12.06 -7.12 0.98
N LEU A 315 11.95 -7.77 2.14
CA LEU A 315 12.85 -8.87 2.54
C LEU A 315 12.22 -10.26 2.35
N ASP A 316 10.90 -10.36 2.47
CA ASP A 316 10.13 -11.56 2.19
C ASP A 316 8.78 -11.17 1.54
N GLU A 317 8.44 -11.82 0.44
CA GLU A 317 7.16 -11.68 -0.27
C GLU A 317 6.08 -12.55 0.39
N GLN A 318 6.47 -13.64 1.08
CA GLN A 318 5.53 -14.55 1.71
C GLN A 318 4.84 -13.91 2.91
N GLU A 319 5.59 -13.22 3.78
CA GLU A 319 5.08 -12.47 4.95
C GLU A 319 3.88 -11.56 4.60
N LEU A 320 3.90 -10.89 3.45
CA LEU A 320 2.82 -10.03 2.95
C LEU A 320 1.55 -10.82 2.57
N LEU A 321 1.71 -12.03 2.03
CA LEU A 321 0.63 -12.81 1.42
C LEU A 321 -0.02 -13.84 2.38
N VAL A 322 0.56 -14.09 3.57
CA VAL A 322 0.01 -15.05 4.56
C VAL A 322 -1.41 -14.67 5.01
N GLN A 323 -1.72 -13.38 5.08
CA GLN A 323 -3.02 -12.89 5.56
C GLN A 323 -4.18 -13.04 4.54
N LEU A 324 -3.86 -13.34 3.28
CA LEU A 324 -4.86 -13.40 2.20
C LEU A 324 -5.44 -14.83 2.07
N PRO A 325 -6.76 -14.98 1.82
CA PRO A 325 -7.34 -16.26 1.43
C PRO A 325 -6.67 -16.83 0.18
N ASP A 326 -6.55 -18.17 0.10
CA ASP A 326 -5.79 -18.87 -0.96
C ASP A 326 -6.19 -18.46 -2.38
N LYS A 327 -7.47 -18.15 -2.61
CA LYS A 327 -7.96 -17.68 -3.92
C LYS A 327 -7.35 -16.33 -4.30
N MET A 328 -7.37 -15.35 -3.40
CA MET A 328 -6.78 -14.02 -3.65
C MET A 328 -5.26 -14.11 -3.80
N ARG A 329 -4.60 -14.95 -2.99
CA ARG A 329 -3.17 -15.22 -3.11
C ARG A 329 -2.82 -15.84 -4.47
N LEU A 330 -3.66 -16.77 -4.97
CA LEU A 330 -3.50 -17.34 -6.30
C LEU A 330 -3.66 -16.29 -7.40
N ASP A 331 -4.71 -15.48 -7.35
CA ASP A 331 -4.97 -14.45 -8.37
C ASP A 331 -3.77 -13.50 -8.50
N ILE A 332 -3.19 -13.04 -7.37
CA ILE A 332 -1.95 -12.25 -7.35
C ILE A 332 -0.75 -13.03 -7.91
N ALA A 333 -0.55 -14.28 -7.47
CA ALA A 333 0.60 -15.08 -7.90
C ALA A 333 0.57 -15.37 -9.42
N VAL A 334 -0.63 -15.52 -10.00
CA VAL A 334 -0.84 -15.65 -11.45
C VAL A 334 -0.41 -14.36 -12.16
N ASP A 335 -0.95 -13.21 -11.78
CA ASP A 335 -0.67 -11.93 -12.46
C ASP A 335 0.81 -11.52 -12.36
N VAL A 336 1.50 -11.86 -11.26
CA VAL A 336 2.92 -11.51 -11.07
C VAL A 336 3.88 -12.50 -11.75
N ASN A 337 3.60 -13.81 -11.69
CA ASN A 337 4.61 -14.84 -11.98
C ASN A 337 4.26 -15.82 -13.12
N TYR A 338 2.98 -15.93 -13.54
CA TYR A 338 2.56 -16.88 -14.58
C TYR A 338 3.31 -16.67 -15.90
N ASP A 339 3.53 -15.42 -16.28
CA ASP A 339 4.15 -15.02 -17.53
C ASP A 339 5.64 -15.43 -17.65
N ILE A 340 6.31 -15.64 -16.51
CA ILE A 340 7.68 -16.14 -16.45
C ILE A 340 7.67 -17.67 -16.50
N VAL A 341 6.84 -18.29 -15.66
CA VAL A 341 6.80 -19.74 -15.45
C VAL A 341 6.21 -20.50 -16.65
N SER A 342 5.21 -19.94 -17.33
CA SER A 342 4.60 -20.56 -18.52
C SER A 342 5.54 -20.62 -19.73
N LYS A 343 6.47 -19.67 -19.85
CA LYS A 343 7.46 -19.61 -20.95
C LYS A 343 8.59 -20.63 -20.80
N VAL A 344 8.83 -21.12 -19.58
CA VAL A 344 9.86 -22.13 -19.26
C VAL A 344 9.66 -23.41 -20.08
N SER A 345 10.70 -23.81 -20.80
CA SER A 345 10.69 -24.97 -21.72
C SER A 345 10.27 -26.29 -21.07
N LEU A 346 10.55 -26.48 -19.78
CA LEU A 346 10.11 -27.64 -19.00
C LEU A 346 8.58 -27.70 -18.87
N PHE A 347 7.91 -26.59 -18.56
CA PHE A 347 6.47 -26.56 -18.27
C PHE A 347 5.57 -26.37 -19.51
N GLN A 348 6.11 -25.95 -20.65
CA GLN A 348 5.33 -25.79 -21.91
C GLN A 348 4.46 -27.02 -22.25
N GLY A 349 3.15 -26.83 -22.42
CA GLY A 349 2.21 -27.91 -22.75
C GLY A 349 1.82 -28.81 -21.57
N CYS A 350 2.25 -28.50 -20.34
CA CYS A 350 1.57 -29.00 -19.14
C CYS A 350 0.22 -28.28 -18.97
N ASP A 351 -0.68 -28.85 -18.18
CA ASP A 351 -1.94 -28.19 -17.84
C ASP A 351 -1.71 -26.83 -17.14
N ARG A 352 -2.50 -25.83 -17.50
CA ARG A 352 -2.49 -24.49 -16.90
C ARG A 352 -2.84 -24.54 -15.41
N GLN A 353 -3.74 -25.44 -14.99
CA GLN A 353 -4.11 -25.55 -13.57
C GLN A 353 -2.95 -26.10 -12.72
N MET A 354 -2.17 -27.05 -13.24
CA MET A 354 -0.92 -27.49 -12.59
C MET A 354 0.06 -26.33 -12.38
N ILE A 355 0.20 -25.44 -13.37
CA ILE A 355 1.04 -24.24 -13.22
C ILE A 355 0.47 -23.31 -12.14
N PHE A 356 -0.85 -23.10 -12.11
CA PHE A 356 -1.52 -22.28 -11.10
C PHE A 356 -1.31 -22.81 -9.67
N ASP A 357 -1.43 -24.12 -9.45
CA ASP A 357 -1.13 -24.71 -8.14
C ASP A 357 0.36 -24.58 -7.78
N MET A 358 1.25 -24.77 -8.75
CA MET A 358 2.70 -24.61 -8.54
C MET A 358 3.10 -23.19 -8.17
N LEU A 359 2.45 -22.16 -8.73
CA LEU A 359 2.72 -20.74 -8.39
C LEU A 359 2.49 -20.43 -6.91
N LYS A 360 1.60 -21.16 -6.21
CA LYS A 360 1.33 -20.98 -4.77
C LYS A 360 2.50 -21.40 -3.88
N SER A 361 3.34 -22.32 -4.36
CA SER A 361 4.46 -22.92 -3.63
C SER A 361 5.84 -22.35 -4.01
N LEU A 362 5.91 -21.40 -4.96
CA LEU A 362 7.19 -20.79 -5.33
C LEU A 362 7.68 -19.82 -4.26
N ARG A 363 8.96 -19.95 -3.88
CA ARG A 363 9.65 -18.98 -3.00
C ARG A 363 10.70 -18.20 -3.78
N SER A 364 10.67 -16.88 -3.73
CA SER A 364 11.65 -16.00 -4.40
C SER A 364 12.89 -15.81 -3.52
N VAL A 365 14.09 -16.10 -4.02
CA VAL A 365 15.36 -15.98 -3.27
C VAL A 365 16.45 -15.33 -4.12
N VAL A 366 17.18 -14.39 -3.50
CA VAL A 366 18.37 -13.73 -4.05
C VAL A 366 19.65 -14.48 -3.65
N TYR A 367 20.49 -14.79 -4.64
CA TYR A 367 21.87 -15.24 -4.48
C TYR A 367 22.87 -14.18 -4.93
N LEU A 368 24.03 -14.10 -4.26
CA LEU A 368 25.11 -13.15 -4.60
C LEU A 368 26.05 -13.70 -5.67
N PRO A 369 26.81 -12.83 -6.38
CA PRO A 369 27.89 -13.26 -7.27
C PRO A 369 28.87 -14.20 -6.55
N GLY A 370 29.13 -15.36 -7.14
CA GLY A 370 30.01 -16.39 -6.59
C GLY A 370 29.36 -17.35 -5.57
N ASP A 371 28.09 -17.14 -5.19
CA ASP A 371 27.40 -18.09 -4.32
C ASP A 371 27.12 -19.41 -5.07
N TYR A 372 27.44 -20.53 -4.42
CA TYR A 372 27.03 -21.86 -4.88
C TYR A 372 25.55 -22.08 -4.52
N VAL A 373 24.70 -22.15 -5.54
CA VAL A 373 23.27 -22.50 -5.38
C VAL A 373 23.11 -24.01 -5.13
N CYS A 374 23.96 -24.83 -5.75
CA CYS A 374 24.01 -26.28 -5.60
C CYS A 374 25.46 -26.77 -5.71
N LYS A 375 25.87 -27.76 -4.91
CA LYS A 375 27.14 -28.48 -5.13
C LYS A 375 26.92 -29.92 -5.55
N LYS A 376 27.78 -30.41 -6.43
CA LYS A 376 27.78 -31.80 -6.92
C LYS A 376 27.85 -32.78 -5.76
N GLY A 377 26.89 -33.70 -5.71
CA GLY A 377 26.79 -34.73 -4.67
C GLY A 377 25.95 -34.34 -3.45
N GLU A 378 25.55 -33.08 -3.26
CA GLU A 378 24.57 -32.70 -2.22
C GLU A 378 23.19 -33.30 -2.51
N VAL A 379 22.34 -33.47 -1.49
CA VAL A 379 20.97 -34.00 -1.68
C VAL A 379 20.08 -32.91 -2.27
N GLY A 380 19.54 -33.13 -3.47
CA GLY A 380 18.67 -32.17 -4.13
C GLY A 380 17.23 -32.27 -3.63
N ARG A 381 16.77 -31.26 -2.89
CA ARG A 381 15.43 -31.19 -2.31
C ARG A 381 14.50 -30.24 -3.06
N GLU A 382 15.05 -29.29 -3.80
CA GLU A 382 14.32 -28.28 -4.55
C GLU A 382 14.73 -28.24 -6.03
N MET A 383 13.96 -27.58 -6.87
CA MET A 383 14.38 -27.12 -8.20
C MET A 383 14.35 -25.60 -8.27
N TYR A 384 15.07 -25.03 -9.23
CA TYR A 384 15.23 -23.59 -9.38
C TYR A 384 14.78 -23.13 -10.77
N ILE A 385 14.01 -22.05 -10.81
CA ILE A 385 13.62 -21.33 -12.02
C ILE A 385 14.30 -19.97 -11.98
N ILE A 386 15.03 -19.59 -13.03
CA ILE A 386 15.74 -18.30 -13.06
C ILE A 386 14.74 -17.18 -13.39
N LYS A 387 14.40 -16.34 -12.41
CA LYS A 387 13.55 -15.15 -12.59
C LYS A 387 14.38 -14.05 -13.28
N ALA A 388 15.52 -13.70 -12.70
CA ALA A 388 16.43 -12.69 -13.25
C ALA A 388 17.90 -13.00 -12.91
N GLY A 389 18.82 -12.47 -13.71
CA GLY A 389 20.25 -12.80 -13.65
C GLY A 389 20.60 -14.09 -14.41
N GLU A 390 21.80 -14.61 -14.14
CA GLU A 390 22.31 -15.83 -14.76
C GLU A 390 23.20 -16.63 -13.80
N VAL A 391 23.20 -17.95 -13.98
CA VAL A 391 24.00 -18.90 -13.20
C VAL A 391 24.86 -19.75 -14.13
N GLN A 392 26.03 -20.17 -13.67
CA GLN A 392 26.97 -21.00 -14.40
C GLN A 392 27.03 -22.40 -13.79
N VAL A 393 26.93 -23.42 -14.64
CA VAL A 393 27.20 -24.80 -14.27
C VAL A 393 28.70 -25.03 -14.38
N VAL A 394 29.36 -25.33 -13.26
CA VAL A 394 30.83 -25.40 -13.18
C VAL A 394 31.33 -26.78 -12.74
N GLY A 395 32.57 -27.10 -13.13
CA GLY A 395 33.29 -28.28 -12.66
C GLY A 395 34.68 -28.40 -13.28
N GLY A 396 35.03 -29.59 -13.77
CA GLY A 396 36.40 -29.95 -14.11
C GLY A 396 37.27 -30.21 -12.86
N PRO A 397 38.57 -30.55 -13.03
CA PRO A 397 39.48 -30.86 -11.92
C PRO A 397 39.59 -29.72 -10.89
N ASP A 398 39.69 -28.48 -11.38
CA ASP A 398 39.84 -27.27 -10.55
C ASP A 398 38.52 -26.66 -10.06
N GLY A 399 37.38 -27.27 -10.42
CA GLY A 399 36.04 -26.78 -10.07
C GLY A 399 35.61 -25.46 -10.73
N LYS A 400 36.46 -24.84 -11.55
CA LYS A 400 36.26 -23.51 -12.17
C LYS A 400 35.87 -23.53 -13.65
N THR A 401 35.91 -24.67 -14.33
CA THR A 401 35.55 -24.72 -15.76
C THR A 401 34.04 -24.55 -15.92
N VAL A 402 33.61 -23.61 -16.75
CA VAL A 402 32.19 -23.32 -17.02
C VAL A 402 31.72 -24.18 -18.18
N PHE A 403 30.75 -25.06 -17.92
CA PHE A 403 30.14 -25.90 -18.96
C PHE A 403 29.01 -25.19 -19.70
N VAL A 404 28.14 -24.49 -18.97
CA VAL A 404 27.01 -23.75 -19.55
C VAL A 404 26.58 -22.60 -18.64
N THR A 405 26.21 -21.47 -19.24
CA THR A 405 25.56 -20.34 -18.57
C THR A 405 24.05 -20.41 -18.80
N LEU A 406 23.27 -20.51 -17.73
CA LEU A 406 21.82 -20.53 -17.76
C LEU A 406 21.28 -19.14 -17.45
N LYS A 407 20.39 -18.62 -18.30
CA LYS A 407 19.78 -17.28 -18.21
C LYS A 407 18.33 -17.34 -17.75
N SER A 408 17.72 -16.19 -17.44
CA SER A 408 16.29 -16.06 -17.13
C SER A 408 15.39 -16.90 -18.05
N GLY A 409 14.37 -17.55 -17.47
CA GLY A 409 13.49 -18.52 -18.14
C GLY A 409 14.05 -19.95 -18.24
N SER A 410 15.31 -20.18 -17.84
CA SER A 410 15.89 -21.53 -17.70
C SER A 410 15.55 -22.15 -16.33
N VAL A 411 15.66 -23.47 -16.27
CA VAL A 411 15.49 -24.28 -15.04
C VAL A 411 16.73 -25.11 -14.79
N PHE A 412 17.02 -25.38 -13.52
CA PHE A 412 18.01 -26.37 -13.10
C PHE A 412 17.60 -27.08 -11.80
N GLY A 413 18.18 -28.26 -11.56
CA GLY A 413 17.90 -29.11 -10.39
C GLY A 413 16.71 -30.04 -10.55
N GLU A 414 16.02 -29.99 -11.69
CA GLU A 414 14.86 -30.79 -12.08
C GLU A 414 15.14 -32.30 -12.10
N ILE A 415 16.39 -32.70 -12.41
CA ILE A 415 16.82 -34.10 -12.45
C ILE A 415 16.69 -34.75 -11.06
N SER A 416 17.16 -34.09 -10.00
CA SER A 416 17.09 -34.63 -8.63
C SER A 416 15.66 -34.77 -8.11
N LEU A 417 14.70 -34.00 -8.67
CA LEU A 417 13.29 -34.11 -8.29
C LEU A 417 12.60 -35.29 -8.99
N LEU A 418 12.76 -35.39 -10.31
CA LEU A 418 11.93 -36.23 -11.18
C LEU A 418 12.57 -37.59 -11.57
N ALA A 419 13.85 -37.82 -11.27
CA ALA A 419 14.54 -39.07 -11.61
C ALA A 419 13.98 -40.29 -10.85
N VAL A 420 13.52 -41.28 -11.61
CA VAL A 420 13.05 -42.58 -11.10
C VAL A 420 14.27 -43.48 -10.87
N GLY A 421 14.63 -43.76 -9.61
CA GLY A 421 15.75 -44.66 -9.27
C GLY A 421 16.74 -44.16 -8.20
N GLY A 422 16.32 -43.36 -7.23
CA GLY A 422 17.14 -43.03 -6.05
C GLY A 422 18.27 -42.01 -6.27
N GLY A 423 18.38 -41.42 -7.48
CA GLY A 423 19.32 -40.35 -7.83
C GLY A 423 19.03 -38.99 -7.16
N ASN A 424 18.85 -38.97 -5.84
CA ASN A 424 18.44 -37.80 -5.06
C ASN A 424 19.59 -36.79 -4.82
N ARG A 425 20.68 -36.86 -5.59
CA ARG A 425 21.87 -36.00 -5.46
C ARG A 425 22.01 -35.05 -6.65
N ARG A 426 22.62 -33.88 -6.43
CA ARG A 426 22.94 -32.89 -7.47
C ARG A 426 24.06 -33.42 -8.38
N THR A 427 23.91 -33.27 -9.69
CA THR A 427 24.83 -33.81 -10.70
C THR A 427 26.05 -32.91 -11.00
N ALA A 428 25.90 -31.60 -10.80
CA ALA A 428 26.92 -30.58 -11.07
C ALA A 428 26.94 -29.49 -9.98
N ASN A 429 27.98 -28.66 -9.98
CA ASN A 429 27.98 -27.42 -9.20
C ASN A 429 27.27 -26.33 -10.00
N VAL A 430 26.47 -25.51 -9.35
CA VAL A 430 25.83 -24.33 -9.95
C VAL A 430 26.16 -23.11 -9.12
N VAL A 431 26.76 -22.10 -9.75
CA VAL A 431 27.25 -20.87 -9.12
C VAL A 431 26.57 -19.67 -9.75
N ALA A 432 26.10 -18.72 -8.95
CA ALA A 432 25.56 -17.46 -9.48
C ALA A 432 26.71 -16.61 -10.07
N HIS A 433 26.62 -16.20 -11.34
CA HIS A 433 27.69 -15.40 -11.96
C HIS A 433 27.60 -13.95 -11.47
N GLY A 434 26.40 -13.37 -11.54
CA GLY A 434 26.06 -12.09 -10.93
C GLY A 434 25.09 -12.29 -9.78
N PHE A 435 24.37 -11.23 -9.42
CA PHE A 435 23.19 -11.37 -8.56
C PHE A 435 22.11 -12.14 -9.31
N ALA A 436 21.58 -13.20 -8.71
CA ALA A 436 20.58 -14.07 -9.32
C ALA A 436 19.32 -14.13 -8.45
N ASN A 437 18.17 -13.79 -9.04
CA ASN A 437 16.85 -13.92 -8.43
C ASN A 437 16.24 -15.24 -8.94
N LEU A 438 16.02 -16.19 -8.04
CA LEU A 438 15.56 -17.55 -8.37
C LEU A 438 14.23 -17.83 -7.68
N PHE A 439 13.31 -18.50 -8.37
CA PHE A 439 12.21 -19.19 -7.70
C PHE A 439 12.64 -20.59 -7.31
N ILE A 440 12.36 -20.97 -6.06
CA ILE A 440 12.59 -22.29 -5.49
C ILE A 440 11.25 -23.02 -5.41
N LEU A 441 11.22 -24.28 -5.86
CA LEU A 441 10.09 -25.19 -5.70
C LEU A 441 10.55 -26.49 -5.02
N ASP A 442 9.91 -26.87 -3.92
CA ASP A 442 10.28 -28.03 -3.13
C ASP A 442 9.78 -29.35 -3.74
N LYS A 443 10.52 -30.44 -3.52
CA LYS A 443 10.17 -31.79 -4.01
C LYS A 443 8.83 -32.28 -3.47
N LYS A 444 8.46 -31.88 -2.25
CA LYS A 444 7.22 -32.31 -1.59
C LYS A 444 6.02 -31.71 -2.32
N ASP A 445 5.97 -30.39 -2.33
CA ASP A 445 4.98 -29.56 -3.02
C ASP A 445 4.80 -29.98 -4.49
N LEU A 446 5.90 -30.14 -5.24
CA LEU A 446 5.82 -30.61 -6.62
C LEU A 446 5.22 -32.01 -6.74
N ASN A 447 5.59 -32.95 -5.86
CA ASN A 447 5.02 -34.30 -5.90
C ASN A 447 3.53 -34.32 -5.53
N GLU A 448 3.13 -33.53 -4.53
CA GLU A 448 1.73 -33.38 -4.11
C GLU A 448 0.88 -32.82 -5.27
N ILE A 449 1.35 -31.77 -5.95
CA ILE A 449 0.70 -31.24 -7.16
C ILE A 449 0.64 -32.31 -8.26
N LEU A 450 1.74 -33.02 -8.55
CA LEU A 450 1.80 -33.98 -9.66
C LEU A 450 0.90 -35.21 -9.49
N VAL A 451 0.46 -35.53 -8.27
CA VAL A 451 -0.56 -36.58 -8.04
C VAL A 451 -1.90 -36.22 -8.70
N HIS A 452 -2.26 -34.93 -8.73
CA HIS A 452 -3.50 -34.46 -9.33
C HIS A 452 -3.44 -34.31 -10.86
N TYR A 453 -2.22 -34.20 -11.44
CA TYR A 453 -2.02 -33.93 -12.87
C TYR A 453 -1.15 -35.01 -13.56
N PRO A 454 -1.62 -36.27 -13.67
CA PRO A 454 -0.83 -37.40 -14.14
C PRO A 454 -0.34 -37.27 -15.60
N GLU A 455 -1.10 -36.64 -16.50
CA GLU A 455 -0.66 -36.40 -17.88
C GLU A 455 0.48 -35.38 -17.96
N SER A 456 0.39 -34.29 -17.18
CA SER A 456 1.50 -33.33 -17.01
C SER A 456 2.73 -34.02 -16.41
N GLN A 457 2.55 -34.91 -15.43
CA GLN A 457 3.65 -35.71 -14.86
C GLN A 457 4.34 -36.60 -15.91
N LYS A 458 3.57 -37.29 -16.77
CA LYS A 458 4.11 -38.07 -17.90
C LYS A 458 4.88 -37.18 -18.88
N LEU A 459 4.35 -36.00 -19.21
CA LEU A 459 5.01 -35.05 -20.11
C LEU A 459 6.32 -34.51 -19.52
N LEU A 460 6.33 -34.12 -18.25
CA LEU A 460 7.52 -33.65 -17.54
C LEU A 460 8.60 -34.72 -17.50
N ARG A 461 8.26 -35.98 -17.17
CA ARG A 461 9.19 -37.12 -17.24
C ARG A 461 9.72 -37.34 -18.66
N LYS A 462 8.85 -37.31 -19.69
CA LYS A 462 9.25 -37.45 -21.10
C LYS A 462 10.22 -36.35 -21.56
N LYS A 463 10.02 -35.11 -21.10
CA LYS A 463 10.97 -34.01 -21.34
C LYS A 463 12.28 -34.21 -20.59
N LEU A 464 12.23 -34.62 -19.32
CA LEU A 464 13.41 -34.90 -18.50
C LEU A 464 14.33 -35.93 -19.16
N TYR A 465 13.79 -37.06 -19.62
CA TYR A 465 14.58 -38.10 -20.32
C TYR A 465 15.24 -37.56 -21.60
N LYS A 466 14.58 -36.65 -22.34
CA LYS A 466 15.18 -35.97 -23.50
C LYS A 466 16.31 -35.00 -23.09
N THR A 467 16.19 -34.32 -21.94
CA THR A 467 17.25 -33.46 -21.42
C THR A 467 18.46 -34.26 -20.96
N ILE A 468 18.24 -35.36 -20.22
CA ILE A 468 19.30 -36.25 -19.73
C ILE A 468 20.07 -36.87 -20.90
N SER A 469 19.37 -37.49 -21.87
CA SER A 469 20.02 -38.09 -23.05
C SER A 469 20.77 -37.07 -23.91
N LYS A 470 20.31 -35.81 -24.00
CA LYS A 470 21.09 -34.73 -24.62
C LYS A 470 22.37 -34.39 -23.86
N GLN A 471 22.33 -34.38 -22.52
CA GLN A 471 23.53 -34.12 -21.70
C GLN A 471 24.55 -35.26 -21.80
N GLU A 472 24.11 -36.51 -21.76
CA GLU A 472 24.97 -37.68 -21.93
C GLU A 472 25.66 -37.69 -23.31
N ASN A 473 24.93 -37.34 -24.38
CA ASN A 473 25.48 -37.26 -25.73
C ASN A 473 26.38 -36.03 -25.97
N ALA A 474 26.19 -34.93 -25.23
CA ALA A 474 26.98 -33.70 -25.38
C ALA A 474 28.29 -33.72 -24.60
N HIS A 475 28.35 -34.41 -23.45
CA HIS A 475 29.55 -34.50 -22.61
C HIS A 475 29.79 -35.93 -22.10
N PRO A 476 30.30 -36.84 -22.95
CA PRO A 476 30.52 -38.25 -22.58
C PRO A 476 31.48 -38.45 -21.40
N GLU A 477 32.50 -37.60 -21.22
CA GLU A 477 33.41 -37.65 -20.06
C GLU A 477 32.69 -37.38 -18.73
N ALA A 478 31.70 -36.48 -18.73
CA ALA A 478 30.91 -36.19 -17.54
C ALA A 478 29.97 -37.37 -17.17
N ALA A 479 29.49 -38.11 -18.17
CA ALA A 479 28.65 -39.29 -17.98
C ALA A 479 29.46 -40.51 -17.49
N LEU A 480 30.68 -40.73 -18.00
CA LEU A 480 31.58 -41.80 -17.58
C LEU A 480 31.87 -41.76 -16.07
N LEU A 481 32.20 -40.58 -15.54
CA LEU A 481 32.46 -40.37 -14.09
C LEU A 481 31.24 -40.61 -13.19
N VAL A 482 30.02 -40.52 -13.73
CA VAL A 482 28.79 -40.87 -13.01
C VAL A 482 28.55 -42.38 -13.05
N ARG A 483 28.86 -43.02 -14.18
CA ARG A 483 28.67 -44.46 -14.40
C ARG A 483 29.64 -45.33 -13.59
N GLU A 484 30.92 -44.94 -13.51
CA GLU A 484 31.91 -45.64 -12.66
C GLU A 484 31.49 -45.68 -11.18
N LYS A 485 30.93 -44.57 -10.66
CA LYS A 485 30.59 -44.45 -9.24
C LYS A 485 29.38 -45.27 -8.81
N ASN A 486 28.45 -45.54 -9.74
CA ASN A 486 27.31 -46.43 -9.52
C ASN A 486 27.65 -47.92 -9.72
N SER A 487 28.84 -48.25 -10.23
CA SER A 487 29.22 -49.61 -10.63
C SER A 487 30.05 -50.37 -9.58
N ARG A 488 30.35 -49.77 -8.42
CA ARG A 488 31.04 -50.44 -7.30
C ARG A 488 30.06 -50.85 -6.20
N PRO A 489 29.57 -52.12 -6.17
CA PRO A 489 28.93 -52.64 -4.97
C PRO A 489 29.94 -52.73 -3.84
N HIS A 490 29.62 -52.16 -2.66
CA HIS A 490 30.43 -52.33 -1.46
C HIS A 490 30.35 -53.78 -0.97
N LEU A 491 31.44 -54.54 -1.16
CA LEU A 491 31.69 -55.84 -0.57
C LEU A 491 32.96 -55.81 0.28
N LEU A 492 32.95 -56.56 1.38
CA LEU A 492 34.01 -56.68 2.43
C LEU A 492 34.14 -55.41 3.31
N HIS A 493 33.78 -55.45 4.60
CA HIS A 493 34.35 -56.35 5.61
C HIS A 493 33.37 -56.81 6.70
N THR A 494 33.55 -58.06 7.16
CA THR A 494 32.98 -58.62 8.40
C THR A 494 34.07 -59.34 9.20
N GLN A 495 33.86 -59.49 10.52
CA GLN A 495 34.80 -60.00 11.55
C GLN A 495 35.89 -58.98 11.98
N ARG A 496 36.20 -58.79 13.28
CA ARG A 496 35.83 -59.54 14.51
C ARG A 496 35.81 -58.62 15.77
N HIS A 497 35.25 -59.13 16.86
CA HIS A 497 35.08 -58.54 18.21
C HIS A 497 36.26 -57.74 18.82
N ALA A 498 35.94 -56.73 19.64
CA ALA A 498 36.30 -56.65 21.07
C ALA A 498 35.52 -55.55 21.85
N GLN A 499 35.08 -55.88 23.08
CA GLN A 499 34.95 -55.06 24.32
C GLN A 499 34.82 -53.51 24.20
N CYS A 500 33.90 -52.78 24.84
CA CYS A 500 33.35 -52.95 26.20
C CYS A 500 32.11 -52.06 26.44
N SER A 501 31.34 -52.37 27.49
CA SER A 501 30.15 -51.61 27.95
C SER A 501 30.50 -50.36 28.78
N PRO A 502 29.68 -49.29 28.76
CA PRO A 502 29.77 -48.19 29.70
C PRO A 502 28.90 -48.39 30.96
N SER A 503 29.45 -48.15 32.14
CA SER A 503 28.71 -47.94 33.39
C SER A 503 29.36 -46.81 34.22
N PRO A 504 28.61 -46.12 35.10
CA PRO A 504 28.90 -44.71 35.42
C PRO A 504 29.56 -44.45 36.79
N SER A 505 30.25 -43.33 36.91
CA SER A 505 30.71 -42.71 38.18
C SER A 505 30.97 -41.21 37.95
N THR A 506 30.11 -40.29 38.42
CA THR A 506 30.19 -39.57 39.71
C THR A 506 31.44 -38.69 39.91
N PHE A 507 31.26 -37.36 39.78
CA PHE A 507 31.91 -36.25 40.52
C PHE A 507 31.25 -34.96 39.99
N GLY A 508 30.99 -33.87 40.73
CA GLY A 508 31.13 -33.55 42.15
C GLY A 508 30.88 -32.04 42.30
N LYS A 509 30.11 -31.58 43.30
CA LYS A 509 29.70 -30.17 43.44
C LYS A 509 30.79 -29.28 44.06
N SER A 510 30.79 -28.01 43.67
CA SER A 510 30.93 -26.81 44.55
C SER A 510 30.52 -25.58 43.73
N ASP A 511 29.39 -24.89 43.94
CA ASP A 511 28.88 -24.15 45.12
C ASP A 511 29.43 -22.72 45.27
N HIS A 512 28.52 -21.82 45.71
CA HIS A 512 28.64 -20.37 45.97
C HIS A 512 28.74 -19.43 44.74
N ASN A 513 28.16 -18.22 44.67
CA ASN A 513 27.18 -17.44 45.47
C ASN A 513 26.75 -16.21 44.59
N TYR A 514 25.73 -15.37 44.83
CA TYR A 514 24.71 -15.23 45.90
C TYR A 514 23.51 -14.35 45.41
N ILE A 515 22.42 -14.30 46.20
CA ILE A 515 21.44 -13.19 46.41
C ILE A 515 20.45 -12.80 45.28
N LEU A 516 19.16 -12.93 45.65
CA LEU A 516 17.94 -12.36 45.07
C LEU A 516 17.53 -11.08 45.85
N LEU A 517 16.64 -10.26 45.25
CA LEU A 517 15.98 -9.00 45.72
C LEU A 517 16.52 -7.74 45.00
N GLY A 518 15.68 -6.85 44.45
CA GLY A 518 14.22 -6.89 44.24
C GLY A 518 13.66 -5.50 43.90
N LEU A 519 12.50 -5.45 43.22
CA LEU A 519 11.67 -4.25 42.94
C LEU A 519 12.36 -3.21 42.01
N TRP A 520 11.69 -2.55 41.05
CA TRP A 520 10.62 -1.57 41.24
C TRP A 520 9.73 -1.45 40.00
N TRP A 521 8.45 -1.18 40.20
CA TRP A 521 7.45 -0.84 39.19
C TRP A 521 7.12 0.65 39.33
N SER A 522 7.34 1.48 38.29
CA SER A 522 6.78 2.83 38.17
C SER A 522 7.06 3.42 36.78
N ALA A 523 6.00 3.69 36.02
CA ALA A 523 5.92 4.64 34.91
C ALA A 523 4.43 5.01 34.74
#